data_AF-A0A1R4GH59-F1
#
_entry.id   AF-A0A1R4GH59-F1
#
_cell.length_a   1.000
_cell.length_b   1.000
_cell.length_c   1.000
_cell.angle_alpha   90.00
_cell.angle_beta   90.00
_cell.angle_gamma   90.00
#
_symmetry.space_group_name_H-M   'P 1'
#
loop_
_entity.id
_entity.type
_entity.pdbx_description
1 polymer ?
#
loop_
_entity_poly.entity_id
_entity_poly.type
_entity_poly.pdbx_seq_one_letter_code
_entity_poly.pdbx_strand_id
1 'polypeptide(L)'
;MFAFVFTLIVIWLAMWAFFKFMYPKPPKEFMPKKGDVTTPRDCDSCGYPLAEYRGVTEAIPQAQLTEADQAQVAELTTEVEAIRQQILAYEASVNDKAHQKGLTRQQKKQASTQYEQLQKQLFEKNQQLKKMSSWFFCNYDHQADFHANRPK
;
A
#
# COMPACT_ATOMS: atom_id res chain seq x y z
N MET A 1 -43.97 32.30 4.45
CA MET A 1 -42.54 31.96 4.65
C MET A 1 -42.32 30.65 5.41
N PHE A 2 -43.01 30.41 6.53
CA PHE A 2 -42.85 29.16 7.31
C PHE A 2 -43.11 27.88 6.51
N ALA A 3 -44.20 27.82 5.73
CA ALA A 3 -44.53 26.65 4.91
C ALA A 3 -43.46 26.32 3.86
N PHE A 4 -42.82 27.34 3.26
CA PHE A 4 -41.75 27.15 2.29
C PHE A 4 -40.47 26.60 2.93
N VAL A 5 -40.13 27.05 4.14
CA VAL A 5 -38.99 26.52 4.88
C VAL A 5 -39.24 25.07 5.30
N PHE A 6 -40.46 24.76 5.75
CA PHE A 6 -40.84 23.41 6.15
C PHE A 6 -40.76 22.41 4.98
N THR A 7 -41.25 22.76 3.79
CA THR A 7 -41.16 21.88 2.61
C THR A 7 -39.72 21.58 2.21
N LEU A 8 -38.81 22.57 2.29
CA LEU A 8 -37.39 22.34 2.01
C LEU A 8 -36.75 21.36 3.00
N ILE A 9 -37.10 21.42 4.29
CA ILE A 9 -36.60 20.49 5.31
C ILE A 9 -37.11 19.07 5.05
N VAL A 10 -38.40 18.91 4.71
CA VAL A 10 -38.97 17.60 4.39
C VAL A 10 -38.33 17.00 3.16
N ILE A 11 -38.12 17.78 2.10
CA ILE A 11 -37.42 17.33 0.89
C ILE A 11 -35.99 16.92 1.22
N TRP A 12 -35.27 17.72 2.01
CA TRP A 12 -33.90 17.40 2.42
C TRP A 12 -33.81 16.09 3.24
N LEU A 13 -34.71 15.90 4.20
CA LEU A 13 -34.78 14.66 5.00
C LEU A 13 -35.16 13.45 4.14
N ALA A 14 -36.12 13.62 3.22
CA ALA A 14 -36.52 12.56 2.30
C ALA A 14 -35.37 12.17 1.36
N MET A 15 -34.66 13.15 0.80
CA MET A 15 -33.46 12.90 0.00
C MET A 15 -32.38 12.19 0.82
N TRP A 16 -32.09 12.65 2.04
CA TRP A 16 -31.11 12.03 2.92
C TRP A 16 -31.44 10.55 3.22
N ALA A 17 -32.69 10.26 3.57
CA ALA A 17 -33.14 8.90 3.86
C ALA A 17 -33.05 8.01 2.62
N PHE A 18 -33.45 8.52 1.45
CA PHE A 18 -33.36 7.80 0.18
C PHE A 18 -31.91 7.47 -0.18
N PHE A 19 -30.99 8.44 -0.09
CA PHE A 19 -29.58 8.20 -0.36
C PHE A 19 -28.95 7.21 0.61
N LYS A 20 -29.33 7.24 1.89
CA LYS A 20 -28.85 6.30 2.90
C LYS A 20 -29.33 4.86 2.64
N PHE A 21 -30.53 4.69 2.11
CA PHE A 21 -31.11 3.38 1.83
C PHE A 21 -30.67 2.81 0.48
N MET A 22 -30.66 3.62 -0.57
CA MET A 22 -30.28 3.19 -1.93
C MET A 22 -28.78 3.01 -2.11
N TYR A 23 -27.97 3.75 -1.36
CA TYR A 23 -26.51 3.69 -1.42
C TYR A 23 -25.96 3.41 -0.02
N PRO A 24 -26.22 2.21 0.54
CA PRO A 24 -25.64 1.83 1.81
C PRO A 24 -24.12 1.87 1.68
N LYS A 25 -23.44 2.45 2.69
CA LYS A 25 -21.99 2.48 2.70
C LYS A 25 -21.45 1.04 2.59
N PRO A 26 -20.41 0.80 1.78
CA PRO A 26 -19.83 -0.53 1.66
C PRO A 26 -19.40 -1.03 3.05
N PRO A 27 -19.57 -2.34 3.33
CA PRO A 27 -19.20 -2.88 4.64
C PRO A 27 -17.70 -2.68 4.89
N LYS A 28 -17.35 -2.43 6.15
CA LYS A 28 -16.00 -2.04 6.58
C LYS A 28 -14.93 -3.09 6.26
N GLU A 29 -15.33 -4.33 6.05
CA GLU A 29 -14.45 -5.43 5.65
C GLU A 29 -13.73 -5.17 4.32
N PHE A 30 -14.37 -4.39 3.44
CA PHE A 30 -13.77 -4.00 2.17
C PHE A 30 -12.86 -2.77 2.28
N MET A 31 -12.78 -2.12 3.44
CA MET A 31 -11.86 -0.97 3.59
C MET A 31 -10.42 -1.45 3.81
N PRO A 32 -9.41 -0.66 3.39
CA PRO A 32 -8.02 -0.95 3.72
C PRO A 32 -7.84 -1.03 5.23
N LYS A 33 -7.20 -2.10 5.70
CA LYS A 33 -6.76 -2.26 7.07
C LYS A 33 -5.41 -1.56 7.26
N LYS A 34 -5.03 -1.34 8.52
CA LYS A 34 -3.72 -0.76 8.83
C LYS A 34 -2.63 -1.72 8.35
N GLY A 35 -1.72 -1.22 7.50
CA GLY A 35 -0.65 -2.01 6.88
C GLY A 35 -0.95 -2.46 5.45
N ASP A 36 -2.20 -2.30 4.98
CA ASP A 36 -2.53 -2.59 3.59
C ASP A 36 -1.91 -1.56 2.65
N VAL A 37 -1.39 -2.04 1.53
CA VAL A 37 -0.87 -1.18 0.48
C VAL A 37 -2.02 -0.72 -0.41
N THR A 38 -2.24 0.60 -0.45
CA THR A 38 -3.29 1.23 -1.27
C THR A 38 -2.78 1.74 -2.62
N THR A 39 -1.48 1.61 -2.90
CA THR A 39 -0.92 2.02 -4.20
C THR A 39 -1.49 1.14 -5.31
N PRO A 40 -1.97 1.75 -6.41
CA PRO A 40 -2.41 1.00 -7.58
C PRO A 40 -1.26 0.22 -8.21
N ARG A 41 -1.59 -0.98 -8.69
CA ARG A 41 -0.72 -1.84 -9.50
C ARG A 41 -1.53 -2.37 -10.68
N ASP A 42 -0.91 -2.47 -11.84
CA ASP A 42 -1.56 -3.00 -13.03
C ASP A 42 -1.62 -4.52 -12.97
N CYS A 43 -2.75 -5.09 -13.38
CA CYS A 43 -2.95 -6.54 -13.45
C CYS A 43 -2.13 -7.15 -14.60
N ASP A 44 -1.32 -8.17 -14.31
CA ASP A 44 -0.47 -8.85 -15.31
C ASP A 44 -1.27 -9.63 -16.37
N SER A 45 -2.57 -9.88 -16.11
CA SER A 45 -3.49 -10.52 -17.07
C SER A 45 -4.26 -9.53 -17.94
N CYS A 46 -4.71 -8.38 -17.39
CA CYS A 46 -5.65 -7.49 -18.10
C CYS A 46 -5.26 -6.00 -18.12
N GLY A 47 -4.14 -5.63 -17.50
CA GLY A 47 -3.63 -4.26 -17.47
C GLY A 47 -4.45 -3.25 -16.67
N TYR A 48 -5.53 -3.67 -16.00
CA TYR A 48 -6.36 -2.75 -15.21
C TYR A 48 -5.66 -2.37 -13.90
N PRO A 49 -5.55 -1.08 -13.54
CA PRO A 49 -4.96 -0.64 -12.29
C PRO A 49 -5.90 -0.94 -11.12
N LEU A 50 -5.43 -1.70 -10.15
CA LEU A 50 -6.17 -2.00 -8.91
C LEU A 50 -5.26 -1.79 -7.70
N ALA A 51 -5.84 -1.34 -6.58
CA ALA A 51 -5.09 -1.22 -5.34
C ALA A 51 -4.58 -2.60 -4.90
N GLU A 52 -3.30 -2.68 -4.49
CA GLU A 52 -2.64 -3.97 -4.21
C GLU A 52 -3.40 -4.83 -3.20
N TYR A 53 -3.97 -4.23 -2.15
CA TYR A 53 -4.76 -4.95 -1.13
C TYR A 53 -6.05 -5.63 -1.63
N ARG A 54 -6.49 -5.32 -2.86
CA ARG A 54 -7.71 -5.88 -3.47
C ARG A 54 -7.45 -7.05 -4.41
N GLY A 55 -6.22 -7.18 -4.89
CA GLY A 55 -5.86 -8.20 -5.87
C GLY A 55 -5.20 -9.43 -5.25
N VAL A 56 -4.93 -10.41 -6.10
CA VAL A 56 -4.18 -11.61 -5.78
C VAL A 56 -2.73 -11.39 -6.19
N THR A 57 -1.79 -11.67 -5.28
CA THR A 57 -0.35 -11.61 -5.58
C THR A 57 0.25 -13.01 -5.55
N GLU A 58 1.12 -13.31 -6.50
CA GLU A 58 1.79 -14.60 -6.62
C GLU A 58 3.29 -14.37 -6.86
N ALA A 59 4.18 -15.12 -6.20
CA ALA A 59 5.60 -14.98 -6.43
C ALA A 59 5.99 -15.55 -7.81
N ILE A 60 6.81 -14.82 -8.56
CA ILE A 60 7.31 -15.30 -9.85
C ILE A 60 8.34 -16.40 -9.57
N PRO A 61 8.20 -17.60 -10.15
CA PRO A 61 9.22 -18.64 -10.04
C PRO A 61 10.56 -18.15 -10.60
N GLN A 62 11.67 -18.43 -9.92
CA GLN A 62 13.00 -18.01 -10.37
C GLN A 62 13.32 -18.45 -11.80
N ALA A 63 12.83 -19.62 -12.21
CA ALA A 63 13.00 -20.16 -13.56
C ALA A 63 12.36 -19.31 -14.67
N GLN A 64 11.45 -18.40 -14.33
CA GLN A 64 10.75 -17.53 -15.28
C GLN A 64 11.28 -16.10 -15.30
N LEU A 65 12.17 -15.74 -14.36
CA LEU A 65 12.86 -14.46 -14.35
C LEU A 65 14.05 -14.50 -15.31
N THR A 66 14.26 -13.42 -16.07
CA THR A 66 15.48 -13.28 -16.86
C THR A 66 16.70 -13.13 -15.94
N GLU A 67 17.91 -13.46 -16.42
CA GLU A 67 19.14 -13.28 -15.63
C GLU A 67 19.31 -11.83 -15.17
N ALA A 68 18.89 -10.86 -15.99
CA ALA A 68 18.89 -9.44 -15.65
C ALA A 68 17.90 -9.12 -14.52
N ASP A 69 16.68 -9.65 -14.58
CA ASP A 69 15.68 -9.45 -13.52
C ASP A 69 16.10 -10.11 -12.21
N GLN A 70 16.71 -11.30 -12.28
CA GLN A 70 17.25 -11.99 -11.11
C GLN A 70 18.34 -11.16 -10.43
N ALA A 71 19.26 -10.58 -11.20
CA ALA A 71 20.32 -9.72 -10.66
C ALA A 71 19.74 -8.47 -9.99
N GLN A 72 18.76 -7.81 -10.62
CA GLN A 72 18.13 -6.62 -10.05
C GLN A 72 17.27 -6.94 -8.82
N VAL A 73 16.56 -8.08 -8.81
CA VAL A 73 15.85 -8.55 -7.62
C VAL A 73 16.83 -8.80 -6.47
N ALA A 74 17.97 -9.45 -6.73
CA ALA A 74 19.00 -9.66 -5.73
C ALA A 74 19.55 -8.31 -5.19
N GLU A 75 19.86 -7.37 -6.07
CA GLU A 75 20.30 -6.02 -5.68
C GLU A 75 19.25 -5.33 -4.78
N LEU A 76 18.00 -5.26 -5.23
CA LEU A 76 16.90 -4.66 -4.46
C LEU A 76 16.69 -5.35 -3.11
N THR A 77 16.84 -6.67 -3.02
CA THR A 77 16.74 -7.38 -1.73
C THR A 77 17.84 -6.93 -0.78
N THR A 78 19.08 -6.80 -1.24
CA THR A 78 20.20 -6.35 -0.41
C THR A 78 20.02 -4.89 0.04
N GLU A 79 19.51 -4.02 -0.82
CA GLU A 79 19.20 -2.63 -0.47
C GLU A 79 18.09 -2.55 0.60
N VAL A 80 17.02 -3.33 0.43
CA VAL A 80 15.91 -3.40 1.40
C VAL A 80 16.41 -3.88 2.76
N GLU A 81 17.28 -4.89 2.79
CA GLU A 81 17.89 -5.39 4.03
C GLU A 81 18.80 -4.36 4.67
N ALA A 82 19.62 -3.65 3.89
CA ALA A 82 20.47 -2.58 4.39
C ALA A 82 19.65 -1.44 5.03
N ILE A 83 18.57 -0.99 4.37
CA ILE A 83 17.69 0.04 4.92
C ILE A 83 16.99 -0.46 6.20
N ARG A 84 16.54 -1.73 6.23
CA ARG A 84 15.95 -2.33 7.45
C ARG A 84 16.95 -2.33 8.60
N GLN A 85 18.21 -2.68 8.35
CA GLN A 85 19.25 -2.63 9.38
C GLN A 85 19.50 -1.20 9.90
N GLN A 86 19.48 -0.19 9.03
CA GLN A 86 19.59 1.21 9.44
C GLN A 86 18.41 1.65 10.32
N ILE A 87 17.19 1.25 9.98
CA ILE A 87 15.98 1.49 10.78
C ILE A 87 16.09 0.83 12.15
N LEU A 88 16.53 -0.43 12.22
CA LEU A 88 16.73 -1.14 13.49
C LEU A 88 17.80 -0.49 14.36
N ALA A 89 18.91 -0.06 13.77
CA ALA A 89 19.97 0.66 14.47
C ALA A 89 19.48 2.01 15.01
N TYR A 90 18.66 2.72 14.22
CA TYR A 90 18.03 3.95 14.66
C TYR A 90 17.08 3.70 15.84
N GLU A 91 16.20 2.71 15.75
CA GLU A 91 15.25 2.35 16.82
C GLU A 91 15.99 1.95 18.10
N ALA A 92 17.10 1.22 18.00
CA ALA A 92 17.97 0.90 19.12
C ALA A 92 18.57 2.17 19.75
N SER A 93 19.08 3.11 18.95
CA SER A 93 19.65 4.38 19.45
C SER A 93 18.62 5.29 20.12
N VAL A 94 17.37 5.26 19.66
CA VAL A 94 16.26 6.02 20.25
C VAL A 94 15.82 5.41 21.57
N ASN A 95 15.84 4.08 21.69
CA ASN A 95 15.47 3.41 22.94
C ASN A 95 16.54 3.52 24.03
N ASP A 96 17.78 3.87 23.68
CA ASP A 96 18.83 4.18 24.65
C ASP A 96 18.63 5.56 25.30
N LYS A 97 18.26 5.53 26.59
CA LYS A 97 18.03 6.71 27.43
C LYS A 97 19.30 7.54 27.63
N ALA A 98 20.49 6.94 27.60
CA ALA A 98 21.76 7.67 27.75
C ALA A 98 22.02 8.51 26.50
N HIS A 99 21.87 7.90 25.32
CA HIS A 99 21.96 8.58 24.03
C HIS A 99 20.93 9.71 23.89
N GLN A 100 19.67 9.49 24.27
CA GLN A 100 18.62 10.52 24.22
C GLN A 100 18.89 11.76 25.10
N LYS A 101 19.56 11.59 26.24
CA LYS A 101 19.85 12.70 27.17
C LYS A 101 20.96 13.62 26.66
N GLY A 102 21.88 13.11 25.83
CA GLY A 102 22.97 13.90 25.24
C GLY A 102 22.58 14.70 23.99
N LEU A 103 21.47 14.36 23.34
CA LEU A 103 21.04 14.97 22.08
C LEU A 103 20.36 16.33 22.26
N THR A 104 20.74 17.30 21.43
CA THR A 104 20.05 18.60 21.35
C THR A 104 18.68 18.45 20.66
N ARG A 105 17.79 19.43 20.87
CA ARG A 105 16.47 19.46 20.21
C ARG A 105 16.57 19.46 18.68
N GLN A 106 17.57 20.15 18.13
CA GLN A 106 17.82 20.19 16.68
C GLN A 106 18.27 18.84 16.15
N GLN A 107 19.19 18.17 16.85
CA GLN A 107 19.65 16.83 16.48
C GLN A 107 18.51 15.81 16.53
N LYS A 108 17.64 15.85 17.56
CA LYS A 108 16.46 14.98 17.64
C LYS A 108 15.51 15.18 16.46
N LYS A 109 15.28 16.43 16.05
CA LYS A 109 14.45 16.75 14.89
C LYS A 109 15.07 16.20 13.61
N GLN A 110 16.37 16.41 13.38
CA GLN A 110 17.09 15.88 12.23
C GLN A 110 17.05 14.34 12.17
N ALA A 111 17.26 13.70 13.32
CA ALA A 111 17.18 12.25 13.47
C ALA A 111 15.78 11.72 13.12
N SER A 112 14.71 12.38 13.60
CA SER A 112 13.33 11.98 13.26
C SER A 112 13.01 12.15 11.78
N THR A 113 13.49 13.22 11.14
CA THR A 113 13.27 13.42 9.69
C THR A 113 14.04 12.41 8.86
N GLN A 114 15.25 12.03 9.27
CA GLN A 114 16.03 10.99 8.62
C GLN A 114 15.34 9.63 8.73
N TYR A 115 14.78 9.30 9.89
CA TYR A 115 14.00 8.06 10.06
C TYR A 115 12.77 8.01 9.16
N GLU A 116 12.01 9.11 9.06
CA GLU A 116 10.86 9.18 8.16
C GLU A 116 11.29 8.99 6.69
N GLN A 117 12.43 9.55 6.28
CA GLN A 117 13.00 9.34 4.96
C GLN A 117 13.38 7.88 4.73
N LEU A 118 14.04 7.23 5.69
CA LEU A 118 14.38 5.80 5.61
C LEU A 118 13.11 4.92 5.49
N GLN A 119 12.06 5.22 6.24
CA GLN A 119 10.79 4.51 6.13
C GLN A 119 10.15 4.66 4.74
N LYS A 120 10.19 5.86 4.16
CA LYS A 120 9.69 6.11 2.79
C LYS A 120 10.52 5.36 1.75
N GLN A 121 11.85 5.43 1.85
CA GLN A 121 12.75 4.68 0.98
C GLN A 121 12.51 3.17 1.08
N LEU A 122 12.35 2.65 2.29
CA LEU A 122 12.04 1.24 2.51
C LEU A 122 10.72 0.86 1.81
N PHE A 123 9.68 1.69 1.94
CA PHE A 123 8.39 1.44 1.30
C PHE A 123 8.52 1.40 -0.22
N GLU A 124 9.18 2.41 -0.82
CA GLU A 124 9.39 2.51 -2.26
C GLU A 124 10.20 1.32 -2.81
N LYS A 125 11.28 0.93 -2.13
CA LYS A 125 12.10 -0.21 -2.52
C LYS A 125 11.38 -1.55 -2.39
N ASN A 126 10.58 -1.75 -1.35
CA ASN A 126 9.73 -2.94 -1.25
C ASN A 126 8.67 -2.97 -2.36
N GLN A 127 8.11 -1.82 -2.75
CA GLN A 127 7.19 -1.73 -3.88
C GLN A 127 7.87 -2.09 -5.21
N GLN A 128 9.09 -1.60 -5.44
CA GLN A 128 9.90 -1.97 -6.61
C GLN A 128 10.20 -3.48 -6.63
N LEU A 129 10.67 -4.02 -5.51
CA LEU A 129 10.98 -5.45 -5.37
C LEU A 129 9.76 -6.31 -5.71
N LYS A 130 8.60 -6.00 -5.11
CA LYS A 130 7.35 -6.72 -5.38
C LYS A 130 6.96 -6.68 -6.86
N LYS A 131 7.08 -5.53 -7.52
CA LYS A 131 6.74 -5.40 -8.94
C LYS A 131 7.58 -6.32 -9.82
N MET A 132 8.82 -6.59 -9.44
CA MET A 132 9.74 -7.45 -10.21
C MET A 132 9.71 -8.91 -9.78
N SER A 133 9.33 -9.21 -8.54
CA SER A 133 9.39 -10.56 -7.97
C SER A 133 8.04 -11.25 -7.84
N SER A 134 6.93 -10.58 -8.12
CA SER A 134 5.58 -11.15 -8.00
C SER A 134 4.71 -10.73 -9.18
N TRP A 135 3.73 -11.55 -9.54
CA TRP A 135 2.60 -11.13 -10.36
C TRP A 135 1.47 -10.59 -9.49
N PHE A 136 0.61 -9.79 -10.11
CA PHE A 136 -0.58 -9.19 -9.53
C PHE A 136 -1.79 -9.38 -10.45
N PHE A 137 -2.89 -9.86 -9.87
CA PHE A 137 -4.13 -10.14 -10.58
C PHE A 137 -5.31 -9.46 -9.87
N CYS A 138 -6.31 -9.00 -10.63
CA CYS A 138 -7.50 -8.41 -10.02
C CYS A 138 -8.31 -9.42 -9.19
N ASN A 139 -8.31 -10.70 -9.58
CA ASN A 139 -9.03 -11.79 -8.93
C ASN A 139 -8.39 -13.15 -9.30
N TYR A 140 -8.90 -14.24 -8.73
CA TYR A 140 -8.43 -15.60 -9.01
C TYR A 140 -8.72 -16.06 -10.45
N ASP A 141 -9.77 -15.55 -11.10
CA ASP A 141 -10.07 -15.89 -12.50
C ASP A 141 -8.97 -15.38 -13.44
N HIS A 142 -8.52 -14.14 -13.25
CA HIS A 142 -7.42 -13.56 -14.02
C HIS A 142 -6.10 -14.30 -13.81
N GLN A 143 -5.85 -14.77 -12.58
CA GLN A 143 -4.71 -15.62 -12.28
C GLN A 143 -4.80 -16.96 -13.05
N ALA A 144 -5.96 -17.62 -13.01
CA ALA A 144 -6.18 -18.88 -13.72
C ALA A 144 -6.06 -18.73 -15.25
N ASP A 145 -6.63 -17.66 -15.81
CA ASP A 145 -6.55 -17.36 -17.24
C ASP A 145 -5.10 -17.09 -17.70
N PHE A 146 -4.33 -16.36 -16.88
CA PHE A 146 -2.91 -16.10 -17.13
C PHE A 146 -2.10 -17.40 -17.22
N HIS A 147 -2.26 -18.30 -16.23
CA HIS A 147 -1.58 -19.60 -16.24
C HIS A 147 -2.06 -20.53 -17.36
N ALA A 148 -3.32 -20.39 -17.79
CA ALA A 148 -3.87 -21.16 -18.89
C ALA A 148 -3.49 -20.61 -20.28
N ASN A 149 -2.70 -19.52 -20.35
CA ASN A 149 -2.39 -18.78 -21.58
C ASN A 149 -3.65 -18.44 -22.40
N ARG A 150 -4.77 -18.17 -21.71
CA ARG A 150 -6.02 -17.78 -22.37
C ARG A 150 -5.97 -16.27 -22.62
N PRO A 151 -5.90 -15.82 -23.87
CA PRO A 151 -5.99 -14.40 -24.16
C PRO A 151 -7.38 -13.88 -23.80
N LYS A 152 -7.42 -12.63 -23.37
CA LYS A 152 -8.65 -11.86 -23.21
C LYS A 152 -8.97 -11.06 -24.45
#